data_AF-A0A2V7GKH6-F1
#
_entry.id   AF-A0A2V7GKH6-F1
#
_cell.length_a   1.000
_cell.length_b   1.000
_cell.length_c   1.000
_cell.angle_alpha   90.00
_cell.angle_beta   90.00
_cell.angle_gamma   90.00
#
_symmetry.space_group_name_H-M   'P 1'
#
loop_
_entity.id
_entity.type
_entity.pdbx_description
1 polymer ?
#
loop_
_entity_poly.entity_id
_entity_poly.type
_entity_poly.pdbx_seq_one_letter_code
_entity_poly.pdbx_strand_id
1 'polypeptide(L)'
;MIDPIAIRLGPLAIHWYGIIIAAAVLGAALLGSREARRRGEDPDAGWTMLLWALVAGVAGARIYHVIHQWDFYRVNPGLILQVWNGGLGIPGAIVGGAAALVIYTRLNKLPTARWLDIFAIALPLGQAIGRLGNFVNQELYGPPTNLPWGIPIDAAHRLPEWSNLAAYPVATTRFVPLFAYEAIASLLTLGALLFISRRFAKRLFDGDMLLIYLMFYGLVRSYLETYRVENWMTRPESLPMPRRADTEGILPDVTASIGDTPLVALDRIAAGLGARIVGKLEQMNPGGSVKDRIALPMIEAAERAGLLRPGGVIVEPTSGNTGIGLAMAAAVRGYRCIFVMADKQSEEKRALLRAYGAEVVICPTEVDPDDERSYYRVSDRIARETPGAWKPDQYTNRANPDAHYASTGPEIWEATRGQVTHLVVALGTGGTVSGAGRYLKEQRPDVVIVGADPQGSVFSGGPVQPYLTEGIGEDFWPATYDADVCDLVVQVSDRDAMLTARQATAAEGILMGESCGTALWAALQLARDLHDPGALLVVLLPDSGRNYLGKLYSDDWLRDEGLLGAKEQVREYDWRSTTLGAVVQKDRSG
;
A
#
# COMPACT_ATOMS: atom_id res chain seq x y z
N MET A 1 19.84 -13.75 18.16
CA MET A 1 18.50 -13.47 18.73
C MET A 1 17.95 -14.72 19.39
N ILE A 2 16.95 -14.54 20.25
CA ILE A 2 16.35 -15.63 21.01
C ILE A 2 15.34 -16.33 20.11
N ASP A 3 15.47 -17.64 19.93
CA ASP A 3 14.46 -18.46 19.25
C ASP A 3 13.12 -18.30 19.99
N PRO A 4 12.00 -17.95 19.32
CA PRO A 4 10.70 -17.83 19.97
C PRO A 4 10.21 -19.12 20.64
N ILE A 5 10.76 -20.28 20.25
CA ILE A 5 10.51 -21.58 20.86
C ILE A 5 11.53 -21.79 21.99
N ALA A 6 11.03 -21.86 23.22
CA ALA A 6 11.84 -22.11 24.41
C ALA A 6 12.25 -23.58 24.53
N ILE A 7 11.29 -24.50 24.31
CA ILE A 7 11.49 -25.93 24.46
C ILE A 7 10.68 -26.64 23.37
N ARG A 8 11.32 -27.57 22.65
CA ARG A 8 10.65 -28.44 21.68
C ARG A 8 10.64 -29.88 22.20
N LEU A 9 9.44 -30.43 22.43
CA LEU A 9 9.21 -31.79 22.88
C LEU A 9 8.46 -32.55 21.78
N GLY A 10 9.18 -33.12 20.82
CA GLY A 10 8.58 -33.76 19.64
C GLY A 10 7.75 -32.76 18.81
N PRO A 11 6.45 -33.02 18.55
CA PRO A 11 5.58 -32.09 17.83
C PRO A 11 5.15 -30.87 18.66
N LEU A 12 5.37 -30.89 19.98
CA LEU A 12 4.96 -29.81 20.88
C LEU A 12 6.05 -28.74 20.96
N ALA A 13 5.72 -27.51 20.58
CA ALA A 13 6.58 -26.34 20.76
C ALA A 13 6.06 -25.49 21.92
N ILE A 14 6.89 -25.33 22.96
CA ILE A 14 6.62 -24.41 24.08
C ILE A 14 7.32 -23.09 23.75
N HIS A 15 6.52 -22.05 23.58
CA HIS A 15 7.02 -20.72 23.24
C HIS A 15 7.39 -19.92 24.49
N TRP A 16 8.45 -19.09 24.40
CA TRP A 16 8.84 -18.17 25.48
C TRP A 16 7.69 -17.28 25.93
N TYR A 17 6.88 -16.82 24.98
CA TYR A 17 5.73 -15.96 25.24
C TYR A 17 4.74 -16.63 26.22
N GLY A 18 4.47 -17.93 26.04
CA GLY A 18 3.60 -18.69 26.95
C GLY A 18 4.19 -18.83 28.36
N ILE A 19 5.50 -19.10 28.46
CA ILE A 19 6.20 -19.20 29.74
C ILE A 19 6.18 -17.84 30.48
N ILE A 20 6.46 -16.75 29.76
CA ILE A 20 6.50 -15.41 30.32
C ILE A 20 5.12 -14.97 30.80
N ILE A 21 4.05 -15.24 30.04
CA ILE A 21 2.68 -14.96 30.48
C ILE A 21 2.32 -15.77 31.73
N ALA A 22 2.65 -17.06 31.76
CA ALA A 22 2.40 -17.89 32.94
C ALA A 22 3.14 -17.35 34.18
N ALA A 23 4.40 -16.95 34.02
CA ALA A 23 5.18 -16.32 35.07
C ALA A 23 4.60 -14.96 35.51
N ALA A 24 4.11 -14.15 34.58
CA ALA A 24 3.46 -12.87 34.85
C ALA A 24 2.18 -13.04 35.67
N VAL A 25 1.31 -13.96 35.27
CA VAL A 25 0.07 -14.30 35.98
C VAL A 25 0.39 -14.83 37.38
N LEU A 26 1.34 -15.77 37.47
CA LEU A 26 1.76 -16.35 38.76
C LEU A 26 2.36 -15.30 39.69
N GLY A 27 3.24 -14.42 39.18
CA GLY A 27 3.86 -13.36 39.95
C GLY A 27 2.84 -12.35 40.49
N ALA A 28 1.92 -11.91 39.64
CA ALA A 28 0.81 -11.04 40.05
C ALA A 28 -0.09 -11.74 41.09
N ALA A 29 -0.43 -13.02 40.88
CA ALA A 29 -1.25 -13.78 41.82
C ALA A 29 -0.59 -13.91 43.19
N LEU A 30 0.70 -14.25 43.24
CA LEU A 30 1.47 -14.37 44.48
C LEU A 30 1.57 -13.04 45.24
N LEU A 31 1.78 -11.94 44.53
CA LEU A 31 1.74 -10.60 45.12
C LEU A 31 0.34 -10.25 45.62
N GLY A 32 -0.69 -10.53 44.84
CA GLY A 32 -2.09 -10.36 45.22
C GLY A 32 -2.43 -11.14 46.50
N SER A 33 -1.99 -12.40 46.62
CA SER A 33 -2.16 -13.20 47.84
C SER A 33 -1.46 -12.59 49.06
N ARG A 34 -0.29 -11.98 48.88
CA ARG A 34 0.42 -11.28 49.98
C ARG A 34 -0.34 -10.02 50.39
N GLU A 35 -0.85 -9.24 49.44
CA GLU A 35 -1.64 -8.04 49.74
C GLU A 35 -3.02 -8.37 50.32
N ALA A 36 -3.65 -9.47 49.90
CA ALA A 36 -4.88 -9.99 50.50
C ALA A 36 -4.67 -10.30 51.99
N ARG A 37 -3.63 -11.10 52.34
CA ARG A 37 -3.29 -11.37 53.75
C ARG A 37 -3.05 -10.09 54.55
N ARG A 38 -2.33 -9.13 53.98
CA ARG A 38 -2.03 -7.85 54.65
C ARG A 38 -3.31 -7.07 54.96
N ARG A 39 -4.33 -7.16 54.09
CA ARG A 39 -5.63 -6.49 54.27
C ARG A 39 -6.65 -7.34 55.05
N GLY A 40 -6.25 -8.50 55.57
CA GLY A 40 -7.12 -9.39 56.35
C GLY A 40 -8.08 -10.23 55.50
N GLU A 41 -7.84 -10.33 54.20
CA GLU A 41 -8.64 -11.13 53.26
C GLU A 41 -8.04 -12.52 53.05
N ASP A 42 -8.88 -13.49 52.70
CA ASP A 42 -8.49 -14.87 52.41
C ASP A 42 -7.82 -15.00 51.03
N PRO A 43 -6.53 -15.40 50.93
CA PRO A 43 -5.84 -15.58 49.65
C PRO A 43 -6.48 -16.60 48.71
N ASP A 44 -7.18 -17.60 49.24
CA ASP A 44 -7.76 -18.67 48.43
C ASP A 44 -8.94 -18.16 47.60
N ALA A 45 -9.67 -17.16 48.11
CA ALA A 45 -10.65 -16.41 47.33
C ALA A 45 -9.97 -15.67 46.15
N GLY A 46 -8.75 -15.15 46.35
CA GLY A 46 -7.93 -14.53 45.30
C GLY A 46 -7.60 -15.47 44.15
N TRP A 47 -7.14 -16.69 44.46
CA TRP A 47 -6.86 -17.72 43.45
C TRP A 47 -8.12 -18.18 42.73
N THR A 48 -9.22 -18.33 43.46
CA THR A 48 -10.51 -18.69 42.88
C THR A 48 -10.99 -17.63 41.90
N MET A 49 -10.91 -16.35 42.28
CA MET A 49 -11.25 -15.23 41.40
C MET A 49 -10.37 -15.17 40.16
N LEU A 50 -9.07 -15.48 40.27
CA LEU A 50 -8.17 -15.56 39.12
C LEU A 50 -8.64 -16.62 38.12
N LEU A 51 -9.04 -17.81 38.58
CA LEU A 51 -9.58 -18.86 37.72
C LEU A 51 -10.86 -18.40 37.01
N TRP A 52 -11.78 -17.76 37.75
CA TRP A 52 -12.99 -17.16 37.18
C TRP A 52 -12.66 -16.11 36.12
N ALA A 53 -11.73 -15.21 36.42
CA ALA A 53 -11.31 -14.14 35.52
C ALA A 53 -10.62 -14.68 34.26
N LEU A 54 -9.83 -15.75 34.35
CA LEU A 54 -9.21 -16.38 33.19
C LEU A 54 -10.26 -17.04 32.27
N VAL A 55 -11.19 -17.82 32.83
CA VAL A 55 -12.25 -18.48 32.05
C VAL A 55 -13.17 -17.44 31.40
N ALA A 56 -13.66 -16.48 32.18
CA ALA A 56 -14.52 -15.42 31.67
C ALA A 56 -13.78 -14.46 30.74
N GLY A 57 -12.47 -14.27 30.93
CA GLY A 57 -11.63 -13.50 30.04
C GLY A 57 -11.52 -14.15 28.67
N VAL A 58 -11.25 -15.46 28.59
CA VAL A 58 -11.24 -16.19 27.31
C VAL A 58 -12.62 -16.14 26.63
N ALA A 59 -13.69 -16.39 27.40
CA ALA A 59 -15.06 -16.30 26.88
C ALA A 59 -15.41 -14.89 26.38
N GLY A 60 -15.09 -13.86 27.17
CA GLY A 60 -15.32 -12.46 26.81
C GLY A 60 -14.51 -12.03 25.59
N ALA A 61 -13.25 -12.46 25.50
CA ALA A 61 -12.40 -12.23 24.34
C ALA A 61 -12.98 -12.85 23.07
N ARG A 62 -13.54 -14.06 23.19
CA ARG A 62 -14.21 -14.75 22.09
C ARG A 62 -15.50 -14.05 21.69
N ILE A 63 -16.35 -13.71 22.65
CA ILE A 63 -17.61 -13.00 22.41
C ILE A 63 -17.34 -11.67 21.71
N TYR A 64 -16.38 -10.88 22.21
CA TYR A 64 -16.00 -9.61 21.57
C TYR A 64 -15.58 -9.81 20.12
N HIS A 65 -14.72 -10.79 19.85
CA HIS A 65 -14.28 -11.09 18.49
C HIS A 65 -15.44 -11.54 17.58
N VAL A 66 -16.33 -12.40 18.09
CA VAL A 66 -17.51 -12.87 17.36
C VAL A 66 -18.47 -11.73 17.04
N ILE A 67 -18.70 -10.80 17.97
CA ILE A 67 -19.53 -9.62 17.75
C ILE A 67 -18.94 -8.74 16.65
N HIS A 68 -17.61 -8.55 16.64
CA HIS A 68 -16.94 -7.72 15.62
C HIS A 68 -16.82 -8.41 14.26
N GLN A 69 -17.14 -9.70 14.18
CA GLN A 69 -17.06 -10.53 12.97
C GLN A 69 -18.38 -11.29 12.78
N TRP A 70 -19.49 -10.66 13.14
CA TRP A 70 -20.79 -11.34 13.24
C TRP A 70 -21.23 -11.96 11.92
N ASP A 71 -20.98 -11.27 10.80
CA ASP A 71 -21.35 -11.74 9.47
C ASP A 71 -20.60 -13.01 9.04
N PHE A 72 -19.39 -13.25 9.54
CA PHE A 72 -18.67 -14.51 9.37
C PHE A 72 -19.27 -15.63 10.23
N TYR A 73 -19.54 -15.35 11.51
CA TYR A 73 -19.99 -16.37 12.46
C TYR A 73 -21.47 -16.75 12.33
N ARG A 74 -22.32 -15.88 11.77
CA ARG A 74 -23.73 -16.21 11.49
C ARG A 74 -23.87 -17.32 10.45
N VAL A 75 -22.93 -17.39 9.49
CA VAL A 75 -22.88 -18.43 8.45
C VAL A 75 -22.09 -19.66 8.94
N ASN A 76 -21.18 -19.48 9.91
CA ASN A 76 -20.33 -20.53 10.47
C ASN A 76 -20.50 -20.69 12.00
N PRO A 77 -21.70 -21.00 12.52
CA PRO A 77 -21.96 -20.98 13.96
C PRO A 77 -21.12 -22.01 14.73
N GLY A 78 -20.75 -23.13 14.10
CA GLY A 78 -19.88 -24.15 14.71
C GLY A 78 -18.47 -23.66 15.03
N LEU A 79 -18.01 -22.56 14.40
CA LEU A 79 -16.70 -21.96 14.68
C LEU A 79 -16.71 -21.06 15.91
N ILE A 80 -17.87 -20.61 16.39
CA ILE A 80 -17.98 -19.67 17.54
C ILE A 80 -17.27 -20.25 18.78
N LEU A 81 -17.40 -21.55 19.02
CA LEU A 81 -16.82 -22.22 20.19
C LEU A 81 -15.35 -22.62 20.01
N GLN A 82 -14.80 -22.52 18.79
CA GLN A 82 -13.45 -22.99 18.46
C GLN A 82 -12.38 -21.96 18.81
N VAL A 83 -12.19 -21.70 20.10
CA VAL A 83 -11.22 -20.72 20.63
C VAL A 83 -9.75 -21.09 20.32
N TRP A 84 -9.46 -22.34 19.97
CA TRP A 84 -8.12 -22.82 19.60
C TRP A 84 -7.71 -22.45 18.18
N ASN A 85 -8.63 -21.96 17.33
CA ASN A 85 -8.33 -21.49 15.97
C ASN A 85 -8.00 -19.98 15.92
N GLY A 86 -7.70 -19.36 17.06
CA GLY A 86 -7.47 -17.92 17.16
C GLY A 86 -8.76 -17.11 17.30
N GLY A 87 -8.68 -15.79 17.09
CA GLY A 87 -9.84 -14.89 17.19
C GLY A 87 -10.28 -14.58 18.63
N LEU A 88 -9.36 -14.03 19.42
CA LEU A 88 -9.61 -13.58 20.79
C LEU A 88 -9.26 -12.09 20.89
N GLY A 89 -10.24 -11.26 21.26
CA GLY A 89 -10.05 -9.81 21.42
C GLY A 89 -9.67 -9.43 22.85
N ILE A 90 -8.57 -8.70 23.02
CA ILE A 90 -8.11 -8.20 24.34
C ILE A 90 -9.19 -7.35 25.06
N PRO A 91 -9.93 -6.44 24.40
CA PRO A 91 -10.97 -5.65 25.09
C PRO A 91 -12.04 -6.54 25.73
N GLY A 92 -12.46 -7.59 25.02
CA GLY A 92 -13.40 -8.58 25.55
C GLY A 92 -12.84 -9.36 26.74
N ALA A 93 -11.54 -9.67 26.73
CA ALA A 93 -10.88 -10.34 27.85
C ALA A 93 -10.93 -9.49 29.12
N ILE A 94 -10.65 -8.19 29.01
CA ILE A 94 -10.66 -7.24 30.13
C ILE A 94 -12.07 -7.12 30.70
N VAL A 95 -13.08 -6.91 29.85
CA VAL A 95 -14.47 -6.77 30.28
C VAL A 95 -14.98 -8.06 30.94
N GLY A 96 -14.72 -9.21 30.31
CA GLY A 96 -15.13 -10.52 30.82
C GLY A 96 -14.49 -10.85 32.17
N GLY A 97 -13.18 -10.63 32.31
CA GLY A 97 -12.45 -10.84 33.55
C GLY A 97 -12.93 -9.92 34.69
N ALA A 98 -13.11 -8.62 34.40
CA ALA A 98 -13.61 -7.66 35.38
C ALA A 98 -15.05 -7.99 35.83
N ALA A 99 -15.92 -8.37 34.89
CA ALA A 99 -17.29 -8.77 35.21
C ALA A 99 -17.33 -10.01 36.10
N ALA A 100 -16.52 -11.04 35.79
CA ALA A 100 -16.43 -12.25 36.60
C ALA A 100 -15.97 -11.95 38.03
N LEU A 101 -15.01 -11.02 38.18
CA LEU A 101 -14.56 -10.58 39.50
C LEU A 101 -15.71 -9.97 40.32
N VAL A 102 -16.43 -9.01 39.73
CA VAL A 102 -17.54 -8.32 40.40
C VAL A 102 -18.68 -9.28 40.74
N ILE A 103 -18.97 -10.23 39.84
CA ILE A 103 -19.98 -11.26 40.08
C ILE A 103 -19.54 -12.15 41.25
N TYR A 104 -18.31 -12.67 41.23
CA TYR A 104 -17.81 -13.55 42.28
C TYR A 104 -17.83 -12.87 43.65
N THR A 105 -17.33 -11.64 43.75
CA THR A 105 -17.32 -10.93 45.03
C THR A 105 -18.73 -10.67 45.55
N ARG A 106 -19.69 -10.33 44.67
CA ARG A 106 -21.09 -10.15 45.06
C ARG A 106 -21.76 -11.45 45.52
N LEU A 107 -21.54 -12.54 44.80
CA LEU A 107 -22.10 -13.85 45.17
C LEU A 107 -21.58 -14.35 46.52
N ASN A 108 -20.31 -14.08 46.82
CA ASN A 108 -19.65 -14.49 48.05
C ASN A 108 -19.66 -13.42 49.16
N LYS A 109 -20.39 -12.31 48.96
CA LYS A 109 -20.50 -11.18 49.92
C LYS A 109 -19.14 -10.59 50.34
N LEU A 110 -18.18 -10.60 49.43
CA LEU A 110 -16.85 -10.01 49.60
C LEU A 110 -16.85 -8.53 49.19
N PRO A 111 -16.00 -7.69 49.82
CA PRO A 111 -15.91 -6.26 49.49
C PRO A 111 -15.26 -6.03 48.12
N THR A 112 -16.07 -5.86 47.08
CA THR A 112 -15.60 -5.74 45.68
C THR A 112 -14.51 -4.68 45.49
N ALA A 113 -14.69 -3.48 46.05
CA ALA A 113 -13.74 -2.37 45.87
C ALA A 113 -12.36 -2.67 46.49
N ARG A 114 -12.33 -3.36 47.64
CA ARG A 114 -11.10 -3.79 48.29
C ARG A 114 -10.35 -4.83 47.47
N TRP A 115 -11.09 -5.78 46.89
CA TRP A 115 -10.50 -6.79 46.03
C TRP A 115 -9.96 -6.19 44.73
N LEU A 116 -10.68 -5.26 44.12
CA LEU A 116 -10.20 -4.48 42.98
C LEU A 116 -8.90 -3.72 43.30
N ASP A 117 -8.78 -3.14 44.50
CA ASP A 117 -7.53 -2.52 44.94
C ASP A 117 -6.37 -3.51 45.05
N ILE A 118 -6.61 -4.71 45.62
CA ILE A 118 -5.59 -5.76 45.74
C ILE A 118 -5.08 -6.16 44.35
N PHE A 119 -5.99 -6.35 43.39
CA PHE A 119 -5.61 -6.68 42.02
C PHE A 119 -4.92 -5.53 41.31
N ALA A 120 -5.37 -4.28 41.49
CA ALA A 120 -4.76 -3.10 40.91
C ALA A 120 -3.30 -2.90 41.37
N ILE A 121 -2.99 -3.26 42.63
CA ILE A 121 -1.60 -3.26 43.14
C ILE A 121 -0.76 -4.36 42.47
N ALA A 122 -1.35 -5.54 42.25
CA ALA A 122 -0.63 -6.69 41.71
C ALA A 122 -0.44 -6.64 40.19
N LEU A 123 -1.37 -6.01 39.46
CA LEU A 123 -1.43 -5.98 38.01
C LEU A 123 -0.16 -5.42 37.32
N PRO A 124 0.48 -4.33 37.81
CA PRO A 124 1.68 -3.81 37.18
C PRO A 124 2.87 -4.77 37.22
N LEU A 125 2.93 -5.67 38.22
CA LEU A 125 3.96 -6.71 38.23
C LEU A 125 3.77 -7.68 37.06
N GLY A 126 2.53 -8.11 36.83
CA GLY A 126 2.18 -8.95 35.69
C GLY A 126 2.47 -8.25 34.35
N GLN A 127 2.13 -6.97 34.23
CA GLN A 127 2.44 -6.17 33.05
C GLN A 127 3.95 -6.09 32.80
N ALA A 128 4.75 -5.78 33.82
CA ALA A 128 6.19 -5.66 33.70
C ALA A 128 6.85 -6.96 33.21
N ILE A 129 6.45 -8.10 33.79
CA ILE A 129 6.95 -9.42 33.36
C ILE A 129 6.47 -9.74 31.95
N GLY A 130 5.19 -9.52 31.66
CA GLY A 130 4.58 -9.80 30.36
C GLY A 130 5.26 -9.06 29.20
N ARG A 131 5.70 -7.81 29.43
CA ARG A 131 6.43 -7.00 28.44
C ARG A 131 7.76 -7.58 27.99
N LEU A 132 8.37 -8.46 28.79
CA LEU A 132 9.58 -9.17 28.38
C LEU A 132 9.32 -10.14 27.22
N GLY A 133 8.07 -10.58 27.02
CA GLY A 133 7.68 -11.40 25.87
C GLY A 133 7.86 -10.64 24.55
N ASN A 134 7.65 -9.32 24.57
CA ASN A 134 7.79 -8.49 23.37
C ASN A 134 9.26 -8.37 22.92
N PHE A 135 10.23 -8.49 23.83
CA PHE A 135 11.64 -8.57 23.47
C PHE A 135 11.97 -9.83 22.66
N VAL A 136 11.40 -10.98 23.07
CA VAL A 136 11.63 -12.26 22.39
C VAL A 136 10.97 -12.28 21.01
N ASN A 137 9.76 -11.73 20.91
CA ASN A 137 9.02 -11.63 19.65
C ASN A 137 9.47 -10.46 18.77
N GLN A 138 10.39 -9.61 19.25
CA GLN A 138 10.87 -8.42 18.55
C GLN A 138 9.75 -7.46 18.12
N GLU A 139 8.77 -7.28 19.01
CA GLU A 139 7.63 -6.40 18.82
C GLU A 139 7.61 -5.29 19.90
N LEU A 140 6.77 -4.27 19.74
CA LEU A 140 6.68 -3.13 20.67
C LEU A 140 8.04 -2.41 20.88
N TYR A 141 8.57 -1.84 19.81
CA TYR A 141 9.73 -0.96 19.81
C TYR A 141 9.37 0.39 19.17
N GLY A 142 10.17 1.41 19.47
CA GLY A 142 10.02 2.76 18.93
C GLY A 142 10.98 3.03 17.76
N PRO A 143 11.18 4.30 17.35
CA PRO A 143 11.99 4.64 16.20
C PRO A 143 13.48 4.26 16.34
N PRO A 144 14.25 4.31 15.23
CA PRO A 144 15.71 4.19 15.26
C PRO A 144 16.33 5.17 16.26
N THR A 145 17.37 4.73 16.96
CA THR A 145 18.00 5.50 18.03
C THR A 145 19.50 5.26 18.12
N ASN A 146 20.22 6.28 18.57
CA ASN A 146 21.64 6.21 18.91
C ASN A 146 21.87 6.07 20.42
N LEU A 147 20.81 5.84 21.21
CA LEU A 147 20.93 5.61 22.64
C LEU A 147 21.75 4.33 22.92
N PRO A 148 22.58 4.31 23.98
CA PRO A 148 23.49 3.19 24.24
C PRO A 148 22.77 1.89 24.65
N TRP A 149 21.50 1.97 25.01
CA TRP A 149 20.63 0.82 25.32
C TRP A 149 19.62 0.50 24.20
N GLY A 150 19.83 1.06 22.99
CA GLY A 150 19.04 0.69 21.83
C GLY A 150 19.23 -0.79 21.46
N ILE A 151 18.15 -1.43 21.01
CA ILE A 151 18.15 -2.88 20.71
C ILE A 151 18.16 -3.15 19.20
N PRO A 152 18.78 -4.23 18.73
CA PRO A 152 18.61 -4.68 17.36
C PRO A 152 17.21 -5.27 17.17
N ILE A 153 16.64 -5.05 15.97
CA ILE A 153 15.42 -5.72 15.50
C ILE A 153 15.73 -6.35 14.14
N ASP A 154 15.39 -7.62 13.99
CA ASP A 154 15.50 -8.42 12.78
C ASP A 154 14.68 -7.83 11.64
N ALA A 155 15.21 -7.91 10.42
CA ALA A 155 14.54 -7.44 9.21
C ALA A 155 13.09 -7.92 9.10
N ALA A 156 12.82 -9.19 9.42
CA ALA A 156 11.48 -9.80 9.33
C ALA A 156 10.46 -9.23 10.34
N HIS A 157 10.92 -8.58 11.41
CA HIS A 157 10.07 -8.03 12.46
C HIS A 157 10.02 -6.49 12.43
N ARG A 158 10.63 -5.87 11.41
CA ARG A 158 10.64 -4.41 11.25
C ARG A 158 9.32 -3.90 10.69
N LEU A 159 8.86 -2.78 11.23
CA LEU A 159 7.73 -2.05 10.66
C LEU A 159 8.09 -1.61 9.23
N PRO A 160 7.09 -1.45 8.33
CA PRO A 160 7.31 -1.08 6.95
C PRO A 160 8.23 0.15 6.80
N GLU A 161 8.09 1.15 7.68
CA GLU A 161 8.88 2.39 7.62
C GLU A 161 10.39 2.17 7.83
N TRP A 162 10.80 1.03 8.42
CA TRP A 162 12.21 0.71 8.71
C TRP A 162 12.66 -0.62 8.10
N SER A 163 11.84 -1.17 7.20
CA SER A 163 12.12 -2.40 6.47
C SER A 163 13.25 -2.23 5.44
N ASN A 164 13.55 -0.99 5.01
CA ASN A 164 14.68 -0.68 4.14
C ASN A 164 16.02 -0.90 4.87
N LEU A 165 16.66 -2.04 4.57
CA LEU A 165 17.92 -2.44 5.21
C LEU A 165 19.14 -1.65 4.72
N ALA A 166 19.05 -0.91 3.62
CA ALA A 166 20.12 -0.02 3.17
C ALA A 166 20.16 1.25 4.01
N ALA A 167 19.00 1.87 4.26
CA ALA A 167 18.86 3.02 5.15
C ALA A 167 19.04 2.64 6.63
N TYR A 168 18.57 1.44 7.00
CA TYR A 168 18.63 0.92 8.35
C TYR A 168 19.32 -0.45 8.39
N PRO A 169 20.66 -0.56 8.31
CA PRO A 169 21.33 -1.85 8.32
C PRO A 169 21.09 -2.64 9.62
N VAL A 170 20.81 -3.94 9.53
CA VAL A 170 20.61 -4.81 10.71
C VAL A 170 21.82 -4.79 11.65
N ALA A 171 23.02 -4.72 11.08
CA ALA A 171 24.26 -4.69 11.85
C ALA A 171 24.36 -3.46 12.77
N THR A 172 23.92 -2.29 12.29
CA THR A 172 24.21 -0.99 12.94
C THR A 172 22.98 -0.31 13.52
N THR A 173 21.80 -0.46 12.93
CA THR A 173 20.58 0.21 13.42
C THR A 173 20.13 -0.38 14.75
N ARG A 174 19.80 0.50 15.68
CA ARG A 174 19.20 0.17 16.97
C ARG A 174 17.88 0.91 17.10
N PHE A 175 16.94 0.33 17.83
CA PHE A 175 15.60 0.87 18.04
C PHE A 175 15.37 1.16 19.52
N VAL A 176 14.50 2.13 19.79
CA VAL A 176 14.06 2.42 21.16
C VAL A 176 13.35 1.19 21.73
N PRO A 177 13.80 0.63 22.87
CA PRO A 177 13.20 -0.56 23.46
C PRO A 177 11.90 -0.21 24.22
N LEU A 178 10.83 0.09 23.49
CA LEU A 178 9.59 0.59 24.08
C LEU A 178 8.95 -0.41 25.06
N PHE A 179 9.06 -1.72 24.81
CA PHE A 179 8.65 -2.74 25.78
C PHE A 179 9.37 -2.59 27.13
N ALA A 180 10.66 -2.20 27.12
CA ALA A 180 11.44 -2.04 28.34
C ALA A 180 11.01 -0.78 29.10
N TYR A 181 10.67 0.30 28.37
CA TYR A 181 10.13 1.51 28.96
C TYR A 181 8.77 1.24 29.61
N GLU A 182 7.89 0.48 28.93
CA GLU A 182 6.63 0.02 29.51
C GLU A 182 6.86 -0.86 30.75
N ALA A 183 7.81 -1.81 30.69
CA ALA A 183 8.11 -2.68 31.82
C ALA A 183 8.63 -1.91 33.05
N ILE A 184 9.57 -0.98 32.84
CA ILE A 184 10.12 -0.13 33.89
C ILE A 184 9.02 0.76 34.47
N ALA A 185 8.20 1.37 33.62
CA ALA A 185 7.10 2.22 34.08
C ALA A 185 6.10 1.41 34.91
N SER A 186 5.75 0.18 34.51
CA SER A 186 4.92 -0.73 35.32
C SER A 186 5.55 -1.06 36.68
N LEU A 187 6.87 -1.26 36.76
CA LEU A 187 7.57 -1.47 38.04
C LEU A 187 7.59 -0.20 38.92
N LEU A 188 7.73 0.99 38.32
CA LEU A 188 7.63 2.26 39.04
C LEU A 188 6.21 2.48 39.58
N THR A 189 5.19 2.19 38.76
CA THR A 189 3.78 2.21 39.20
C THR A 189 3.56 1.23 40.34
N LEU A 190 4.08 0.00 40.25
CA LEU A 190 4.04 -0.97 41.34
C LEU A 190 4.66 -0.39 42.63
N GLY A 191 5.88 0.15 42.53
CA GLY A 191 6.57 0.77 43.67
C GLY A 191 5.77 1.90 44.31
N ALA A 192 5.20 2.77 43.49
CA ALA A 192 4.34 3.87 43.94
C ALA A 192 3.08 3.35 44.65
N LEU A 193 2.36 2.39 44.06
CA LEU A 193 1.15 1.80 44.66
C LEU A 193 1.47 1.07 45.97
N LEU A 194 2.57 0.33 46.02
CA LEU A 194 3.04 -0.33 47.24
C LEU A 194 3.44 0.67 48.33
N PHE A 195 4.10 1.76 47.96
CA PHE A 195 4.44 2.83 48.90
C PHE A 195 3.17 3.50 49.43
N ILE A 196 2.25 3.92 48.56
CA ILE A 196 1.02 4.62 48.92
C ILE A 196 0.13 3.73 49.80
N SER A 197 -0.09 2.48 49.37
CA SER A 197 -0.96 1.53 50.08
C SER A 197 -0.44 1.13 51.48
N ARG A 198 0.85 1.33 51.74
CA ARG A 198 1.48 1.10 53.06
C ARG A 198 1.55 2.38 53.88
N ARG A 199 2.06 3.47 53.29
CA ARG A 199 2.31 4.75 53.98
C ARG A 199 1.03 5.47 54.37
N PHE A 200 -0.02 5.34 53.56
CA PHE A 200 -1.30 6.03 53.74
C PHE A 200 -2.45 5.08 54.02
N ALA A 201 -2.18 3.83 54.42
CA ALA A 201 -3.20 2.78 54.62
C ALA A 201 -4.43 3.23 55.44
N LYS A 202 -4.25 4.08 56.46
CA LYS A 202 -5.33 4.58 57.34
C LYS A 202 -6.20 5.68 56.71
N ARG A 203 -5.76 6.28 55.60
CA ARG A 203 -6.42 7.41 54.92
C ARG A 203 -7.09 7.00 53.61
N LEU A 204 -6.88 5.77 53.16
CA LEU A 204 -7.38 5.26 51.89
C LEU A 204 -8.72 4.56 52.10
N PHE A 205 -9.66 4.81 51.20
CA PHE A 205 -10.92 4.09 51.09
C PHE A 205 -10.75 2.89 50.15
N ASP A 206 -11.63 1.89 50.31
CA ASP A 206 -11.69 0.76 49.39
C ASP A 206 -12.03 1.26 47.98
N GLY A 207 -11.15 1.03 47.00
CA GLY A 207 -11.28 1.50 45.61
C GLY A 207 -10.29 2.59 45.22
N ASP A 208 -9.65 3.25 46.19
CA ASP A 208 -8.68 4.32 45.91
C ASP A 208 -7.46 3.80 45.14
N MET A 209 -6.99 2.58 45.41
CA MET A 209 -5.80 2.05 44.73
C MET A 209 -6.09 1.71 43.27
N LEU A 210 -7.30 1.25 42.96
CA LEU A 210 -7.72 1.08 41.57
C LEU A 210 -7.70 2.42 40.82
N LEU A 211 -8.28 3.47 41.41
CA LEU A 211 -8.32 4.81 40.78
C LEU A 211 -6.92 5.37 40.56
N ILE A 212 -6.06 5.27 41.57
CA ILE A 212 -4.67 5.71 41.48
C ILE A 212 -3.93 4.91 40.39
N TYR A 213 -4.11 3.59 40.32
CA TYR A 213 -3.53 2.77 39.26
C TYR A 213 -4.00 3.23 37.87
N LEU A 214 -5.30 3.45 37.67
CA LEU A 214 -5.85 3.89 36.38
C LEU A 214 -5.28 5.26 35.97
N MET A 215 -5.12 6.18 36.92
CA MET A 215 -4.47 7.47 36.67
C MET A 215 -3.00 7.32 36.25
N PHE A 216 -2.20 6.55 37.00
CA PHE A 216 -0.80 6.31 36.67
C PHE A 216 -0.65 5.61 35.32
N TYR A 217 -1.44 4.57 35.08
CA TYR A 217 -1.45 3.83 33.83
C TYR A 217 -1.83 4.73 32.66
N GLY A 218 -2.88 5.56 32.80
CA GLY A 218 -3.29 6.51 31.77
C GLY A 218 -2.20 7.53 31.45
N LEU A 219 -1.53 8.10 32.45
CA LEU A 219 -0.45 9.07 32.24
C LEU A 219 0.76 8.44 31.55
N VAL A 220 1.21 7.28 32.03
CA VAL A 220 2.31 6.52 31.42
C VAL A 220 1.96 6.15 29.99
N ARG A 221 0.74 5.67 29.76
CA ARG A 221 0.29 5.23 28.44
C ARG A 221 0.27 6.39 27.45
N SER A 222 -0.30 7.54 27.84
CA SER A 222 -0.32 8.75 27.01
C SER A 222 1.09 9.21 26.65
N TYR A 223 2.04 9.16 27.59
CA TYR A 223 3.43 9.51 27.32
C TYR A 223 4.10 8.54 26.35
N LEU A 224 3.98 7.23 26.57
CA LEU A 224 4.62 6.23 25.74
C LEU A 224 4.01 6.12 24.34
N GLU A 225 2.73 6.48 24.17
CA GLU A 225 2.08 6.54 22.86
C GLU A 225 2.75 7.57 21.93
N THR A 226 3.37 8.64 22.46
CA THR A 226 4.12 9.61 21.65
C THR A 226 5.34 8.99 20.95
N TYR A 227 5.85 7.88 21.45
CA TYR A 227 6.97 7.13 20.87
C TYR A 227 6.51 5.95 20.00
N ARG A 228 5.21 5.65 19.95
CA ARG A 228 4.67 4.68 19.00
C ARG A 228 4.59 5.31 17.62
N VAL A 229 5.02 4.55 16.64
CA VAL A 229 5.13 5.00 15.24
C VAL A 229 3.81 4.86 14.50
N GLU A 230 2.91 4.04 15.04
CA GLU A 230 1.49 3.99 14.72
C GLU A 230 0.63 4.95 15.56
N ASN A 231 1.20 6.04 16.12
CA ASN A 231 0.36 7.00 16.82
C ASN A 231 -0.45 7.83 15.83
N TRP A 232 -1.70 8.12 16.18
CA TRP A 232 -2.64 8.89 15.35
C TRP A 232 -2.18 10.33 15.06
N MET A 233 -1.11 10.82 15.71
CA MET A 233 -0.54 12.17 15.53
C MET A 233 0.65 12.22 14.55
N THR A 234 1.35 11.10 14.27
CA THR A 234 2.58 11.07 13.46
C THR A 234 2.40 10.43 12.09
N ARG A 235 1.18 10.03 11.70
CA ARG A 235 0.91 9.66 10.31
C ARG A 235 1.16 10.89 9.42
N PRO A 236 2.11 10.85 8.48
CA PRO A 236 2.05 11.77 7.36
C PRO A 236 0.76 11.44 6.61
N GLU A 237 -0.19 12.37 6.56
CA GLU A 237 -1.42 12.28 5.77
C GLU A 237 -1.18 12.12 4.24
N SER A 238 0.09 12.01 3.81
CA SER A 238 0.52 12.12 2.42
C SER A 238 0.85 10.80 1.71
N LEU A 239 0.74 9.64 2.36
CA LEU A 239 0.87 8.35 1.67
C LEU A 239 -0.49 7.66 1.63
N PRO A 240 -1.15 7.56 0.45
CA PRO A 240 -2.37 6.77 0.34
C PRO A 240 -2.03 5.32 0.67
N MET A 241 -2.62 4.82 1.75
CA MET A 241 -2.63 3.39 2.07
C MET A 241 -3.19 2.63 0.85
N PRO A 242 -2.66 1.45 0.47
CA PRO A 242 -3.44 0.53 -0.33
C PRO A 242 -4.71 0.23 0.46
N ARG A 243 -5.87 0.66 -0.07
CA ARG A 243 -7.17 0.41 0.54
C ARG A 243 -7.46 -1.07 0.41
N ARG A 244 -6.90 -1.84 1.34
CA ARG A 244 -7.35 -3.21 1.55
C ARG A 244 -8.83 -3.18 1.90
N ALA A 245 -9.50 -4.20 1.41
CA ALA A 245 -10.86 -4.55 1.73
C ALA A 245 -11.23 -4.28 3.20
N ASP A 246 -12.53 -4.10 3.45
CA ASP A 246 -13.04 -4.09 4.81
C ASP A 246 -12.63 -5.37 5.57
N THR A 247 -12.97 -5.44 6.85
CA THR A 247 -12.59 -6.58 7.70
C THR A 247 -13.08 -7.94 7.18
N GLU A 248 -13.97 -7.98 6.18
CA GLU A 248 -14.53 -9.18 5.55
C GLU A 248 -13.86 -9.55 4.21
N GLY A 249 -12.91 -8.76 3.72
CA GLY A 249 -12.34 -8.97 2.39
C GLY A 249 -13.21 -8.42 1.26
N ILE A 250 -14.22 -7.60 1.55
CA ILE A 250 -15.07 -6.92 0.57
C ILE A 250 -14.52 -5.51 0.29
N LEU A 251 -14.40 -5.18 -0.99
CA LEU A 251 -13.99 -3.84 -1.41
C LEU A 251 -15.18 -2.88 -1.29
N PRO A 252 -15.02 -1.67 -0.69
CA PRO A 252 -16.13 -0.74 -0.45
C PRO A 252 -16.76 -0.21 -1.74
N ASP A 253 -15.97 -0.09 -2.81
CA ASP A 253 -16.40 0.27 -4.14
C ASP A 253 -15.34 -0.18 -5.16
N VAL A 254 -15.62 0.02 -6.46
CA VAL A 254 -14.72 -0.39 -7.54
C VAL A 254 -13.36 0.31 -7.49
N THR A 255 -13.27 1.53 -6.97
CA THR A 255 -12.00 2.28 -6.91
C THR A 255 -11.02 1.67 -5.91
N ALA A 256 -11.50 0.91 -4.93
CA ALA A 256 -10.65 0.15 -4.01
C ALA A 256 -10.01 -1.10 -4.66
N SER A 257 -10.42 -1.48 -5.89
CA SER A 257 -9.76 -2.53 -6.68
C SER A 257 -8.62 -2.01 -7.58
N ILE A 258 -8.33 -0.71 -7.54
CA ILE A 258 -7.21 -0.10 -8.28
C ILE A 258 -5.90 -0.48 -7.58
N GLY A 259 -4.91 -0.92 -8.35
CA GLY A 259 -3.62 -1.36 -7.85
C GLY A 259 -3.51 -2.87 -7.69
N ASP A 260 -2.46 -3.32 -6.99
CA ASP A 260 -2.15 -4.74 -6.76
C ASP A 260 -2.15 -5.60 -8.05
N THR A 261 -1.77 -4.98 -9.18
CA THR A 261 -1.75 -5.64 -10.48
C THR A 261 -0.62 -6.67 -10.57
N PRO A 262 -0.79 -7.80 -11.27
CA PRO A 262 0.21 -8.86 -11.25
C PRO A 262 1.46 -8.53 -12.09
N LEU A 263 2.58 -9.14 -11.70
CA LEU A 263 3.74 -9.35 -12.57
C LEU A 263 3.62 -10.72 -13.24
N VAL A 264 3.68 -10.75 -14.58
CA VAL A 264 3.53 -11.97 -15.38
C VAL A 264 4.76 -12.18 -16.25
N ALA A 265 5.29 -13.40 -16.29
CA ALA A 265 6.44 -13.73 -17.14
C ALA A 265 6.07 -13.67 -18.64
N LEU A 266 6.99 -13.14 -19.45
CA LEU A 266 6.84 -12.99 -20.91
C LEU A 266 7.80 -13.96 -21.64
N ASP A 267 7.81 -15.22 -21.19
CA ASP A 267 8.84 -16.20 -21.56
C ASP A 267 8.82 -16.60 -23.05
N ARG A 268 7.66 -16.53 -23.72
CA ARG A 268 7.53 -16.98 -25.11
C ARG A 268 8.00 -15.92 -26.09
N ILE A 269 7.59 -14.67 -25.89
CA ILE A 269 8.03 -13.55 -26.74
C ILE A 269 9.53 -13.27 -26.52
N ALA A 270 10.01 -13.40 -25.26
CA ALA A 270 11.39 -13.23 -24.87
C ALA A 270 12.27 -14.49 -25.08
N ALA A 271 11.73 -15.55 -25.71
CA ALA A 271 12.46 -16.80 -25.88
C ALA A 271 13.82 -16.59 -26.58
N GLY A 272 14.87 -17.16 -25.97
CA GLY A 272 16.25 -17.05 -26.44
C GLY A 272 17.05 -15.86 -25.87
N LEU A 273 16.43 -14.98 -25.08
CA LEU A 273 17.12 -13.91 -24.37
C LEU A 273 17.74 -14.42 -23.06
N GLY A 274 18.89 -13.84 -22.70
CA GLY A 274 19.57 -14.15 -21.43
C GLY A 274 18.87 -13.52 -20.23
N ALA A 275 18.38 -12.29 -20.38
CA ALA A 275 17.68 -11.57 -19.33
C ALA A 275 16.23 -12.04 -19.20
N ARG A 276 15.72 -12.08 -17.96
CA ARG A 276 14.31 -12.38 -17.68
C ARG A 276 13.45 -11.14 -17.86
N ILE A 277 12.36 -11.27 -18.60
CA ILE A 277 11.39 -10.18 -18.83
C ILE A 277 10.04 -10.54 -18.20
N VAL A 278 9.49 -9.62 -17.42
CA VAL A 278 8.15 -9.73 -16.83
C VAL A 278 7.33 -8.48 -17.13
N GLY A 279 6.03 -8.63 -17.39
CA GLY A 279 5.09 -7.54 -17.59
C GLY A 279 4.35 -7.19 -16.31
N LYS A 280 4.25 -5.89 -15.97
CA LYS A 280 3.34 -5.34 -14.95
C LYS A 280 2.02 -4.97 -15.61
N LEU A 281 0.98 -5.78 -15.37
CA LEU A 281 -0.28 -5.74 -16.12
C LEU A 281 -1.24 -4.67 -15.59
N GLU A 282 -0.97 -3.41 -15.93
CA GLU A 282 -1.82 -2.27 -15.53
C GLU A 282 -3.19 -2.26 -16.21
N GLN A 283 -3.37 -3.05 -17.26
CA GLN A 283 -4.68 -3.33 -17.86
C GLN A 283 -5.66 -4.05 -16.93
N MET A 284 -5.19 -4.61 -15.81
CA MET A 284 -6.03 -5.31 -14.82
C MET A 284 -6.62 -4.39 -13.75
N ASN A 285 -6.30 -3.08 -13.78
CA ASN A 285 -7.08 -2.12 -13.02
C ASN A 285 -8.54 -2.10 -13.55
N PRO A 286 -9.54 -1.75 -12.73
CA PRO A 286 -10.96 -1.86 -13.09
C PRO A 286 -11.39 -0.99 -14.28
N GLY A 287 -10.80 0.20 -14.42
CA GLY A 287 -10.95 1.08 -15.58
C GLY A 287 -10.07 0.67 -16.75
N GLY A 288 -9.28 -0.40 -16.64
CA GLY A 288 -8.54 -1.07 -17.71
C GLY A 288 -7.21 -0.44 -18.09
N SER A 289 -6.66 0.45 -17.26
CA SER A 289 -5.37 1.06 -17.53
C SER A 289 -4.63 1.56 -16.28
N VAL A 290 -3.35 1.87 -16.45
CA VAL A 290 -2.48 2.50 -15.44
C VAL A 290 -3.01 3.84 -14.94
N LYS A 291 -3.84 4.53 -15.75
CA LYS A 291 -4.33 5.87 -15.41
C LYS A 291 -5.41 5.85 -14.32
N ASP A 292 -5.96 4.69 -14.01
CA ASP A 292 -6.86 4.52 -12.86
C ASP A 292 -6.12 4.90 -11.55
N ARG A 293 -4.83 4.59 -11.47
CA ARG A 293 -3.98 4.87 -10.30
C ARG A 293 -3.86 6.35 -9.98
N ILE A 294 -3.96 7.22 -10.98
CA ILE A 294 -3.78 8.67 -10.80
C ILE A 294 -5.11 9.39 -10.62
N ALA A 295 -6.20 8.82 -11.15
CA ALA A 295 -7.51 9.45 -11.12
C ALA A 295 -8.00 9.73 -9.70
N LEU A 296 -7.99 8.71 -8.83
CA LEU A 296 -8.46 8.87 -7.46
C LEU A 296 -7.56 9.77 -6.61
N PRO A 297 -6.22 9.61 -6.59
CA PRO A 297 -5.34 10.52 -5.87
C PRO A 297 -5.45 11.99 -6.29
N MET A 298 -5.64 12.27 -7.59
CA MET A 298 -5.87 13.65 -8.06
C MET A 298 -7.20 14.21 -7.55
N ILE A 299 -8.29 13.43 -7.59
CA ILE A 299 -9.59 13.83 -7.03
C ILE A 299 -9.47 14.11 -5.53
N GLU A 300 -8.83 13.22 -4.78
CA GLU A 300 -8.70 13.36 -3.33
C GLU A 300 -7.80 14.52 -2.92
N ALA A 301 -6.75 14.80 -3.71
CA ALA A 301 -5.95 16.00 -3.53
C ALA A 301 -6.79 17.27 -3.74
N ALA A 302 -7.64 17.30 -4.78
CA ALA A 302 -8.53 18.42 -5.05
C ALA A 302 -9.61 18.61 -3.98
N GLU A 303 -10.18 17.52 -3.47
CA GLU A 303 -11.14 17.52 -2.36
C GLU A 303 -10.49 18.12 -1.10
N ARG A 304 -9.29 17.65 -0.72
CA ARG A 304 -8.56 18.17 0.44
C ARG A 304 -8.18 19.64 0.29
N ALA A 305 -7.83 20.08 -0.92
CA ALA A 305 -7.52 21.47 -1.23
C ALA A 305 -8.77 22.37 -1.35
N GLY A 306 -9.98 21.80 -1.29
CA GLY A 306 -11.23 22.53 -1.48
C GLY A 306 -11.48 23.00 -2.91
N LEU A 307 -10.70 22.50 -3.88
CA LEU A 307 -10.81 22.80 -5.32
C LEU A 307 -11.99 22.06 -5.97
N LEU A 308 -12.27 20.84 -5.49
CA LEU A 308 -13.42 20.04 -5.89
C LEU A 308 -14.33 19.83 -4.69
N ARG A 309 -15.60 20.23 -4.82
CA ARG A 309 -16.63 20.12 -3.77
C ARG A 309 -17.65 19.04 -4.15
N PRO A 310 -18.35 18.42 -3.19
CA PRO A 310 -19.39 17.43 -3.48
C PRO A 310 -20.38 17.92 -4.55
N GLY A 311 -20.62 17.12 -5.59
CA GLY A 311 -21.45 17.47 -6.74
C GLY A 311 -20.78 18.40 -7.76
N GLY A 312 -19.48 18.69 -7.62
CA GLY A 312 -18.68 19.47 -8.57
C GLY A 312 -18.49 18.80 -9.93
N VAL A 313 -17.76 19.50 -10.81
CA VAL A 313 -17.54 19.07 -12.21
C VAL A 313 -16.06 18.83 -12.46
N ILE A 314 -15.71 17.71 -13.08
CA ILE A 314 -14.36 17.42 -13.56
C ILE A 314 -14.31 17.73 -15.05
N VAL A 315 -13.38 18.60 -15.46
CA VAL A 315 -13.17 18.97 -16.86
C VAL A 315 -11.74 18.68 -17.25
N GLU A 316 -11.51 17.73 -18.17
CA GLU A 316 -10.14 17.33 -18.55
C GLU A 316 -10.01 17.19 -20.08
N PRO A 317 -8.94 17.75 -20.69
CA PRO A 317 -8.55 17.41 -22.05
C PRO A 317 -7.82 16.07 -22.01
N THR A 318 -8.35 15.04 -22.68
CA THR A 318 -7.86 13.66 -22.50
C THR A 318 -7.69 12.90 -23.81
N SER A 319 -6.58 12.17 -23.90
CA SER A 319 -6.29 11.16 -24.95
C SER A 319 -6.89 9.78 -24.63
N GLY A 320 -7.72 9.68 -23.58
CA GLY A 320 -8.55 8.51 -23.30
C GLY A 320 -8.45 8.03 -21.86
N ASN A 321 -7.38 7.31 -21.53
CA ASN A 321 -7.29 6.49 -20.31
C ASN A 321 -7.42 7.29 -19.00
N THR A 322 -6.84 8.49 -18.91
CA THR A 322 -7.02 9.37 -17.74
C THR A 322 -8.47 9.81 -17.59
N GLY A 323 -9.13 10.10 -18.71
CA GLY A 323 -10.57 10.38 -18.73
C GLY A 323 -11.39 9.20 -18.23
N ILE A 324 -11.05 7.97 -18.65
CA ILE A 324 -11.76 6.76 -18.23
C ILE A 324 -11.61 6.53 -16.72
N GLY A 325 -10.38 6.62 -16.18
CA GLY A 325 -10.12 6.49 -14.75
C GLY A 325 -10.85 7.56 -13.93
N LEU A 326 -10.85 8.81 -14.41
CA LEU A 326 -11.57 9.91 -13.78
C LEU A 326 -13.10 9.71 -13.86
N ALA A 327 -13.64 9.26 -15.00
CA ALA A 327 -15.06 8.99 -15.17
C ALA A 327 -15.55 7.90 -14.21
N MET A 328 -14.79 6.80 -14.12
CA MET A 328 -15.08 5.70 -13.19
C MET A 328 -15.07 6.18 -11.74
N ALA A 329 -14.03 6.91 -11.33
CA ALA A 329 -13.93 7.44 -9.97
C ALA A 329 -15.03 8.47 -9.67
N ALA A 330 -15.34 9.35 -10.63
CA ALA A 330 -16.40 10.34 -10.54
C ALA A 330 -17.78 9.72 -10.40
N ALA A 331 -18.08 8.63 -11.13
CA ALA A 331 -19.35 7.94 -11.04
C ALA A 331 -19.61 7.40 -9.62
N VAL A 332 -18.56 6.93 -8.94
CA VAL A 332 -18.65 6.47 -7.53
C VAL A 332 -18.75 7.66 -6.56
N ARG A 333 -18.04 8.75 -6.84
CA ARG A 333 -17.93 9.92 -5.94
C ARG A 333 -19.04 10.97 -6.16
N GLY A 334 -19.88 10.81 -7.18
CA GLY A 334 -20.99 11.72 -7.47
C GLY A 334 -20.54 13.03 -8.15
N TYR A 335 -19.51 12.98 -8.99
CA TYR A 335 -19.05 14.12 -9.78
C TYR A 335 -19.54 14.05 -11.23
N ARG A 336 -19.89 15.20 -11.81
CA ARG A 336 -20.17 15.32 -13.24
C ARG A 336 -18.86 15.40 -14.00
N CYS A 337 -18.75 14.75 -15.16
CA CYS A 337 -17.53 14.78 -15.98
C CYS A 337 -17.80 15.37 -17.36
N ILE A 338 -16.92 16.26 -17.81
CA ILE A 338 -16.89 16.80 -19.18
C ILE A 338 -15.49 16.57 -19.75
N PHE A 339 -15.37 15.66 -20.70
CA PHE A 339 -14.10 15.34 -21.34
C PHE A 339 -14.04 15.93 -22.75
N VAL A 340 -12.93 16.61 -23.03
CA VAL A 340 -12.68 17.20 -24.35
C VAL A 340 -11.63 16.35 -25.05
N MET A 341 -11.95 15.85 -26.24
CA MET A 341 -11.12 14.93 -27.00
C MET A 341 -10.94 15.40 -28.44
N ALA A 342 -9.78 15.10 -29.03
CA ALA A 342 -9.55 15.28 -30.45
C ALA A 342 -10.27 14.20 -31.28
N ASP A 343 -10.64 14.51 -32.52
CA ASP A 343 -11.36 13.61 -33.42
C ASP A 343 -10.53 12.40 -33.94
N LYS A 344 -9.20 12.39 -33.73
CA LYS A 344 -8.35 11.20 -34.00
C LYS A 344 -8.51 10.05 -32.99
N GLN A 345 -9.06 10.33 -31.81
CA GLN A 345 -9.21 9.35 -30.73
C GLN A 345 -10.28 8.31 -31.11
N SER A 346 -10.02 7.03 -30.81
CA SER A 346 -10.90 5.89 -31.15
C SER A 346 -12.36 6.09 -30.71
N GLU A 347 -13.34 5.56 -31.45
CA GLU A 347 -14.75 5.59 -31.04
C GLU A 347 -14.98 4.74 -29.78
N GLU A 348 -14.22 3.67 -29.59
CA GLU A 348 -14.26 2.80 -28.41
C GLU A 348 -14.03 3.59 -27.12
N LYS A 349 -13.02 4.47 -27.09
CA LYS A 349 -12.76 5.37 -25.95
C LYS A 349 -13.92 6.33 -25.69
N ARG A 350 -14.50 6.92 -26.75
CA ARG A 350 -15.64 7.86 -26.61
C ARG A 350 -16.88 7.15 -26.09
N ALA A 351 -17.18 5.97 -26.61
CA ALA A 351 -18.28 5.13 -26.16
C ALA A 351 -18.10 4.74 -24.68
N LEU A 352 -16.88 4.38 -24.27
CA LEU A 352 -16.58 4.02 -22.88
C LEU A 352 -16.76 5.19 -21.91
N LEU A 353 -16.31 6.40 -22.27
CA LEU A 353 -16.55 7.60 -21.45
C LEU A 353 -18.05 7.89 -21.28
N ARG A 354 -18.83 7.83 -22.37
CA ARG A 354 -20.28 8.01 -22.31
C ARG A 354 -20.95 6.93 -21.46
N ALA A 355 -20.46 5.69 -21.49
CA ALA A 355 -20.97 4.60 -20.67
C ALA A 355 -20.78 4.83 -19.16
N TYR A 356 -19.71 5.52 -18.76
CA TYR A 356 -19.51 5.99 -17.39
C TYR A 356 -20.30 7.27 -17.04
N GLY A 357 -21.15 7.76 -17.96
CA GLY A 357 -21.99 8.93 -17.75
C GLY A 357 -21.29 10.28 -18.00
N ALA A 358 -20.12 10.28 -18.66
CA ALA A 358 -19.41 11.51 -18.97
C ALA A 358 -19.96 12.20 -20.23
N GLU A 359 -19.95 13.53 -20.23
CA GLU A 359 -20.14 14.34 -21.43
C GLU A 359 -18.85 14.36 -22.24
N VAL A 360 -18.97 14.15 -23.56
CA VAL A 360 -17.82 14.10 -24.46
C VAL A 360 -17.95 15.19 -25.51
N VAL A 361 -16.99 16.12 -25.52
CA VAL A 361 -16.86 17.20 -26.49
C VAL A 361 -15.75 16.85 -27.47
N ILE A 362 -16.06 16.86 -28.77
CA ILE A 362 -15.11 16.54 -29.83
C ILE A 362 -14.58 17.81 -30.47
N CYS A 363 -13.27 17.88 -30.64
CA CYS A 363 -12.54 18.98 -31.25
C CYS A 363 -11.72 18.49 -32.46
N PRO A 364 -11.49 19.34 -33.47
CA PRO A 364 -10.66 18.97 -34.63
C PRO A 364 -9.21 18.71 -34.21
N THR A 365 -8.58 17.68 -34.78
CA THR A 365 -7.15 17.41 -34.57
C THR A 365 -6.25 18.38 -35.36
N GLU A 366 -6.68 18.81 -36.54
CA GLU A 366 -5.86 19.63 -37.47
C GLU A 366 -5.86 21.13 -37.13
N VAL A 367 -5.61 21.48 -35.87
CA VAL A 367 -5.45 22.86 -35.40
C VAL A 367 -4.26 22.98 -34.47
N ASP A 368 -3.62 24.14 -34.48
CA ASP A 368 -2.51 24.47 -33.58
C ASP A 368 -2.98 24.39 -32.11
N PRO A 369 -2.14 23.97 -31.14
CA PRO A 369 -2.54 23.90 -29.72
C PRO A 369 -3.10 25.21 -29.16
N ASP A 370 -2.66 26.37 -29.67
CA ASP A 370 -3.13 27.70 -29.26
C ASP A 370 -4.45 28.15 -29.93
N ASP A 371 -4.93 27.44 -30.97
CA ASP A 371 -6.21 27.72 -31.64
C ASP A 371 -7.39 27.53 -30.67
N GLU A 372 -8.38 28.43 -30.69
CA GLU A 372 -9.55 28.35 -29.80
C GLU A 372 -10.39 27.08 -29.96
N ARG A 373 -10.24 26.38 -31.10
CA ARG A 373 -10.89 25.10 -31.40
C ARG A 373 -10.09 23.91 -30.90
N SER A 374 -8.84 24.09 -30.48
CA SER A 374 -8.01 23.01 -29.95
C SER A 374 -8.67 22.45 -28.68
N TYR A 375 -8.56 21.14 -28.48
CA TYR A 375 -9.19 20.48 -27.32
C TYR A 375 -8.64 21.01 -25.98
N TYR A 376 -7.39 21.51 -25.96
CA TYR A 376 -6.81 22.20 -24.81
C TYR A 376 -7.57 23.49 -24.48
N ARG A 377 -7.73 24.40 -25.46
CA ARG A 377 -8.38 25.70 -25.27
C ARG A 377 -9.87 25.57 -25.01
N VAL A 378 -10.53 24.60 -25.66
CA VAL A 378 -11.93 24.26 -25.40
C VAL A 378 -12.10 23.72 -23.97
N SER A 379 -11.22 22.82 -23.51
CA SER A 379 -11.24 22.35 -22.11
C SER A 379 -11.05 23.48 -21.11
N ASP A 380 -10.08 24.37 -21.34
CA ASP A 380 -9.83 25.52 -20.48
C ASP A 380 -11.03 26.47 -20.42
N ARG A 381 -11.68 26.71 -21.56
CA ARG A 381 -12.89 27.53 -21.62
C ARG A 381 -14.03 26.89 -20.83
N ILE A 382 -14.31 25.61 -21.06
CA ILE A 382 -15.36 24.88 -20.34
C ILE A 382 -15.08 24.89 -18.83
N ALA A 383 -13.84 24.67 -18.41
CA ALA A 383 -13.46 24.69 -17.00
C ALA A 383 -13.67 26.08 -16.37
N ARG A 384 -13.35 27.18 -17.08
CA ARG A 384 -13.59 28.55 -16.59
C ARG A 384 -15.07 28.92 -16.53
N GLU A 385 -15.85 28.50 -17.51
CA GLU A 385 -17.26 28.89 -17.66
C GLU A 385 -18.22 28.02 -16.84
N THR A 386 -17.79 26.82 -16.42
CA THR A 386 -18.63 25.88 -15.66
C THR A 386 -18.47 26.11 -14.16
N PRO A 387 -19.53 26.52 -13.43
CA PRO A 387 -19.47 26.69 -11.98
C PRO A 387 -19.11 25.39 -11.27
N GLY A 388 -18.14 25.45 -10.35
CA GLY A 388 -17.68 24.29 -9.59
C GLY A 388 -16.86 23.29 -10.40
N ALA A 389 -16.37 23.69 -11.58
CA ALA A 389 -15.45 22.89 -12.36
C ALA A 389 -14.02 22.91 -11.80
N TRP A 390 -13.38 21.76 -11.86
CA TRP A 390 -11.98 21.55 -11.55
C TRP A 390 -11.33 20.80 -12.70
N LYS A 391 -10.13 21.23 -13.06
CA LYS A 391 -9.30 20.61 -14.08
C LYS A 391 -8.15 19.85 -13.41
N PRO A 392 -8.09 18.51 -13.52
CA PRO A 392 -7.04 17.69 -12.95
C PRO A 392 -5.62 18.06 -13.38
N ASP A 393 -5.43 18.36 -14.67
CA ASP A 393 -4.14 18.68 -15.30
C ASP A 393 -3.04 17.65 -14.96
N GLN A 394 -3.18 16.45 -15.51
CA GLN A 394 -2.26 15.33 -15.25
C GLN A 394 -0.77 15.61 -15.56
N TYR A 395 -0.47 16.65 -16.35
CA TYR A 395 0.88 17.01 -16.77
C TYR A 395 1.66 17.76 -15.71
N THR A 396 0.97 18.53 -14.86
CA THR A 396 1.59 19.34 -13.78
C THR A 396 1.23 18.83 -12.39
N ASN A 397 0.13 18.09 -12.25
CA ASN A 397 -0.37 17.63 -10.97
C ASN A 397 0.53 16.56 -10.33
N ARG A 398 1.17 16.92 -9.20
CA ARG A 398 2.09 16.03 -8.47
C ARG A 398 1.45 14.74 -7.96
N ALA A 399 0.11 14.70 -7.79
CA ALA A 399 -0.58 13.48 -7.40
C ALA A 399 -0.46 12.36 -8.46
N ASN A 400 -0.13 12.69 -9.72
CA ASN A 400 0.19 11.69 -10.75
C ASN A 400 1.48 10.90 -10.43
N PRO A 401 2.69 11.50 -10.41
CA PRO A 401 3.91 10.76 -10.06
C PRO A 401 3.88 10.22 -8.63
N ASP A 402 3.27 10.93 -7.68
CA ASP A 402 3.22 10.47 -6.29
C ASP A 402 2.36 9.22 -6.12
N ALA A 403 1.32 9.01 -6.95
CA ALA A 403 0.55 7.77 -6.96
C ALA A 403 1.42 6.56 -7.34
N HIS A 404 2.29 6.70 -8.34
CA HIS A 404 3.18 5.61 -8.78
C HIS A 404 4.34 5.38 -7.80
N TYR A 405 4.82 6.44 -7.14
CA TYR A 405 5.79 6.32 -6.05
C TYR A 405 5.21 5.59 -4.84
N ALA A 406 3.94 5.86 -4.48
CA ALA A 406 3.28 5.26 -3.33
C ALA A 406 2.73 3.84 -3.60
N SER A 407 2.55 3.44 -4.87
CA SER A 407 1.93 2.14 -5.22
C SER A 407 2.76 1.33 -6.22
N THR A 408 2.84 1.76 -7.48
CA THR A 408 3.45 0.98 -8.57
C THR A 408 4.90 0.59 -8.30
N GLY A 409 5.73 1.51 -7.79
CA GLY A 409 7.11 1.24 -7.39
C GLY A 409 7.22 0.17 -6.29
N PRO A 410 6.56 0.35 -5.13
CA PRO A 410 6.48 -0.65 -4.06
C PRO A 410 5.99 -2.02 -4.54
N GLU A 411 4.90 -2.07 -5.31
CA GLU A 411 4.34 -3.33 -5.81
C GLU A 411 5.35 -4.09 -6.69
N ILE A 412 6.10 -3.39 -7.54
CA ILE A 412 7.15 -3.99 -8.37
C ILE A 412 8.30 -4.50 -7.48
N TRP A 413 8.74 -3.70 -6.52
CA TRP A 413 9.83 -4.07 -5.60
C TRP A 413 9.48 -5.32 -4.78
N GLU A 414 8.28 -5.35 -4.19
CA GLU A 414 7.79 -6.47 -3.39
C GLU A 414 7.60 -7.74 -4.24
N ALA A 415 6.93 -7.63 -5.39
CA ALA A 415 6.66 -8.78 -6.24
C ALA A 415 7.93 -9.39 -6.84
N THR A 416 8.97 -8.58 -7.09
CA THR A 416 10.29 -9.06 -7.52
C THR A 416 11.22 -9.42 -6.37
N ARG A 417 10.80 -9.23 -5.10
CA ARG A 417 11.64 -9.40 -3.91
C ARG A 417 12.96 -8.64 -4.01
N GLY A 418 12.92 -7.42 -4.55
CA GLY A 418 14.07 -6.53 -4.75
C GLY A 418 15.01 -6.94 -5.91
N GLN A 419 14.63 -7.89 -6.76
CA GLN A 419 15.49 -8.37 -7.84
C GLN A 419 15.42 -7.52 -9.12
N VAL A 420 14.43 -6.64 -9.29
CA VAL A 420 14.21 -5.80 -10.48
C VAL A 420 15.43 -4.97 -10.88
N THR A 421 16.12 -5.31 -11.97
CA THR A 421 17.32 -4.59 -12.44
C THR A 421 17.00 -3.42 -13.35
N HIS A 422 15.91 -3.53 -14.10
CA HIS A 422 15.50 -2.53 -15.08
C HIS A 422 13.98 -2.34 -14.99
N LEU A 423 13.54 -1.08 -15.02
CA LEU A 423 12.14 -0.72 -15.22
C LEU A 423 12.00 -0.06 -16.59
N VAL A 424 11.14 -0.62 -17.46
CA VAL A 424 10.89 -0.08 -18.80
C VAL A 424 9.47 0.46 -18.87
N VAL A 425 9.32 1.75 -19.19
CA VAL A 425 8.05 2.48 -19.17
C VAL A 425 7.89 3.30 -20.45
N ALA A 426 6.75 3.16 -21.14
CA ALA A 426 6.43 4.05 -22.23
C ALA A 426 6.07 5.47 -21.71
N LEU A 427 6.68 6.51 -22.29
CA LEU A 427 6.64 7.88 -21.78
C LEU A 427 5.44 8.65 -22.30
N GLY A 428 4.66 9.27 -21.42
CA GLY A 428 3.61 10.25 -21.79
C GLY A 428 3.71 11.46 -20.88
N THR A 429 2.82 11.56 -19.89
CA THR A 429 2.95 12.58 -18.82
C THR A 429 4.26 12.49 -18.02
N GLY A 430 4.95 11.35 -18.06
CA GLY A 430 6.16 11.11 -17.26
C GLY A 430 5.90 10.73 -15.80
N GLY A 431 4.64 10.72 -15.35
CA GLY A 431 4.30 10.40 -13.97
C GLY A 431 4.70 8.98 -13.54
N THR A 432 4.45 7.96 -14.39
CA THR A 432 4.79 6.58 -14.05
C THR A 432 6.29 6.34 -13.95
N VAL A 433 7.06 6.79 -14.95
CA VAL A 433 8.52 6.61 -14.96
C VAL A 433 9.19 7.35 -13.81
N SER A 434 8.72 8.56 -13.49
CA SER A 434 9.29 9.40 -12.44
C SER A 434 8.92 8.86 -11.06
N GLY A 435 7.64 8.55 -10.83
CA GLY A 435 7.15 8.07 -9.55
C GLY A 435 7.70 6.69 -9.18
N ALA A 436 7.47 5.70 -10.03
CA ALA A 436 7.93 4.34 -9.78
C ALA A 436 9.47 4.26 -9.85
N GLY A 437 10.10 4.98 -10.80
CA GLY A 437 11.55 5.01 -10.92
C GLY A 437 12.25 5.63 -9.72
N ARG A 438 11.73 6.74 -9.18
CA ARG A 438 12.26 7.37 -7.96
C ARG A 438 12.23 6.40 -6.79
N TYR A 439 11.09 5.75 -6.56
CA TYR A 439 10.97 4.74 -5.49
C TYR A 439 11.99 3.61 -5.66
N LEU A 440 12.10 3.03 -6.87
CA LEU A 440 13.02 1.93 -7.12
C LEU A 440 14.48 2.33 -6.95
N LYS A 441 14.87 3.53 -7.38
CA LYS A 441 16.23 4.05 -7.18
C LYS A 441 16.55 4.31 -5.71
N GLU A 442 15.57 4.70 -4.90
CA GLU A 442 15.74 4.83 -3.44
C GLU A 442 15.94 3.47 -2.75
N GLN A 443 15.28 2.40 -3.25
CA GLN A 443 15.51 1.05 -2.73
C GLN A 443 16.85 0.49 -3.21
N ARG A 444 17.19 0.73 -4.48
CA ARG A 444 18.40 0.25 -5.13
C ARG A 444 18.88 1.24 -6.22
N PRO A 445 19.92 2.05 -5.95
CA PRO A 445 20.36 3.11 -6.87
C PRO A 445 20.82 2.65 -8.26
N ASP A 446 21.27 1.40 -8.39
CA ASP A 446 21.72 0.77 -9.64
C ASP A 446 20.58 0.25 -10.53
N VAL A 447 19.31 0.34 -10.09
CA VAL A 447 18.19 0.06 -10.98
C VAL A 447 18.19 1.05 -12.14
N VAL A 448 18.20 0.49 -13.35
CA VAL A 448 18.18 1.27 -14.59
C VAL A 448 16.73 1.57 -14.97
N ILE A 449 16.41 2.85 -15.08
CA ILE A 449 15.08 3.32 -15.48
C ILE A 449 15.11 3.71 -16.95
N VAL A 450 14.30 3.03 -17.75
CA VAL A 450 14.26 3.15 -19.20
C VAL A 450 12.92 3.75 -19.61
N GLY A 451 12.99 4.90 -20.30
CA GLY A 451 11.87 5.42 -21.07
C GLY A 451 11.80 4.76 -22.45
N ALA A 452 10.60 4.42 -22.90
CA ALA A 452 10.34 4.07 -24.30
C ALA A 452 9.42 5.15 -24.91
N ASP A 453 9.79 5.71 -26.05
CA ASP A 453 9.12 6.91 -26.59
C ASP A 453 8.88 6.75 -28.09
N PRO A 454 7.70 7.16 -28.62
CA PRO A 454 7.46 7.14 -30.05
C PRO A 454 8.41 8.07 -30.81
N GLN A 455 8.84 7.64 -31.99
CA GLN A 455 9.54 8.52 -32.92
C GLN A 455 8.68 9.75 -33.24
N GLY A 456 9.27 10.95 -33.10
CA GLY A 456 8.57 12.22 -33.28
C GLY A 456 8.10 12.88 -31.99
N SER A 457 8.33 12.28 -30.82
CA SER A 457 8.09 12.92 -29.52
C SER A 457 9.33 13.65 -28.99
N VAL A 458 9.11 14.65 -28.13
CA VAL A 458 10.16 15.47 -27.50
C VAL A 458 11.15 14.65 -26.67
N PHE A 459 10.71 13.54 -26.06
CA PHE A 459 11.60 12.70 -25.23
C PHE A 459 12.65 11.96 -26.07
N SER A 460 12.40 11.76 -27.38
CA SER A 460 13.34 11.13 -28.32
C SER A 460 14.46 12.06 -28.81
N GLY A 461 14.47 13.34 -28.42
CA GLY A 461 15.58 14.27 -28.72
C GLY A 461 15.71 14.73 -30.19
N GLY A 462 14.72 14.42 -31.03
CA GLY A 462 14.64 14.83 -32.44
C GLY A 462 13.56 15.89 -32.70
N PRO A 463 13.35 16.30 -33.97
CA PRO A 463 12.24 17.19 -34.31
C PRO A 463 10.89 16.53 -33.98
N VAL A 464 9.98 17.29 -33.37
CA VAL A 464 8.63 16.82 -33.07
C VAL A 464 7.88 16.57 -34.37
N GLN A 465 7.28 15.39 -34.49
CA GLN A 465 6.56 14.91 -35.68
C GLN A 465 5.32 14.12 -35.26
N PRO A 466 4.26 14.08 -36.10
CA PRO A 466 3.10 13.24 -35.83
C PRO A 466 3.45 11.75 -35.78
N TYR A 467 2.79 11.02 -34.88
CA TYR A 467 2.83 9.56 -34.74
C TYR A 467 1.42 9.04 -34.44
N LEU A 468 1.21 7.74 -34.65
CA LEU A 468 -0.09 7.08 -34.54
C LEU A 468 -0.36 6.54 -33.14
N THR A 469 0.67 6.05 -32.45
CA THR A 469 0.55 5.43 -31.13
C THR A 469 -0.11 6.37 -30.12
N GLU A 470 -1.14 5.89 -29.42
CA GLU A 470 -1.91 6.71 -28.49
C GLU A 470 -1.42 6.63 -27.03
N GLY A 471 -1.52 7.77 -26.32
CA GLY A 471 -1.35 7.84 -24.87
C GLY A 471 0.10 8.00 -24.38
N ILE A 472 1.06 8.08 -25.30
CA ILE A 472 2.49 8.29 -25.07
C ILE A 472 3.06 9.29 -26.09
N GLY A 473 4.26 9.80 -25.82
CA GLY A 473 4.90 10.91 -26.52
C GLY A 473 4.23 12.26 -26.24
N GLU A 474 4.99 13.34 -26.29
CA GLU A 474 4.48 14.71 -26.14
C GLU A 474 5.29 15.70 -27.00
N ASP A 475 4.72 16.88 -27.27
CA ASP A 475 5.37 18.01 -27.94
C ASP A 475 5.93 19.06 -26.96
N PHE A 476 5.68 18.89 -25.66
CA PHE A 476 6.22 19.69 -24.56
C PHE A 476 6.74 18.81 -23.41
N TRP A 477 7.54 19.38 -22.51
CA TRP A 477 8.07 18.69 -21.33
C TRP A 477 7.09 18.78 -20.15
N PRO A 478 6.46 17.68 -19.70
CA PRO A 478 5.55 17.71 -18.55
C PRO A 478 6.31 17.97 -17.24
N ALA A 479 5.74 18.76 -16.32
CA ALA A 479 6.34 19.01 -15.01
C ALA A 479 6.31 17.79 -14.06
N THR A 480 5.56 16.75 -14.44
CA THR A 480 5.52 15.46 -13.76
C THR A 480 6.60 14.49 -14.24
N TYR A 481 7.32 14.81 -15.33
CA TYR A 481 8.51 14.08 -15.77
C TYR A 481 9.76 14.56 -15.02
N ASP A 482 10.52 13.60 -14.48
CA ASP A 482 11.79 13.82 -13.83
C ASP A 482 12.92 13.17 -14.65
N ALA A 483 13.62 14.01 -15.41
CA ALA A 483 14.74 13.58 -16.25
C ALA A 483 15.92 13.03 -15.42
N ASP A 484 16.02 13.37 -14.13
CA ASP A 484 17.09 12.85 -13.29
C ASP A 484 16.89 11.38 -12.90
N VAL A 485 15.64 10.92 -12.91
CA VAL A 485 15.25 9.54 -12.63
C VAL A 485 15.41 8.63 -13.84
N CYS A 486 15.16 9.13 -15.06
CA CYS A 486 15.21 8.35 -16.30
C CYS A 486 16.66 8.25 -16.82
N ASP A 487 17.26 7.05 -16.83
CA ASP A 487 18.67 6.87 -17.23
C ASP A 487 18.87 6.99 -18.74
N LEU A 488 17.93 6.46 -19.52
CA LEU A 488 17.95 6.49 -20.99
C LEU A 488 16.55 6.42 -21.57
N VAL A 489 16.40 6.95 -22.79
CA VAL A 489 15.17 6.86 -23.58
C VAL A 489 15.46 6.09 -24.88
N VAL A 490 14.65 5.08 -25.17
CA VAL A 490 14.68 4.31 -26.42
C VAL A 490 13.56 4.80 -27.33
N GLN A 491 13.94 5.27 -28.52
CA GLN A 491 12.98 5.63 -29.56
C GLN A 491 12.39 4.38 -30.23
N VAL A 492 11.08 4.38 -30.47
CA VAL A 492 10.34 3.25 -31.08
C VAL A 492 9.44 3.74 -32.19
N SER A 493 9.41 3.03 -33.33
CA SER A 493 8.50 3.34 -34.44
C SER A 493 7.08 2.83 -34.15
N ASP A 494 6.05 3.46 -34.74
CA ASP A 494 4.66 2.98 -34.64
C ASP A 494 4.53 1.53 -35.11
N ARG A 495 5.24 1.17 -36.18
CA ARG A 495 5.25 -0.18 -36.73
C ARG A 495 5.78 -1.19 -35.73
N ASP A 496 6.92 -0.90 -35.11
CA ASP A 496 7.53 -1.81 -34.14
C ASP A 496 6.72 -1.94 -32.86
N ALA A 497 6.18 -0.82 -32.37
CA ALA A 497 5.29 -0.81 -31.22
C ALA A 497 4.06 -1.71 -31.47
N MET A 498 3.34 -1.47 -32.57
CA MET A 498 2.08 -2.15 -32.84
C MET A 498 2.28 -3.63 -33.21
N LEU A 499 3.25 -3.96 -34.05
CA LEU A 499 3.50 -5.35 -34.44
C LEU A 499 4.06 -6.17 -33.27
N THR A 500 4.86 -5.57 -32.38
CA THR A 500 5.31 -6.23 -31.14
C THR A 500 4.15 -6.50 -30.20
N ALA A 501 3.24 -5.53 -29.99
CA ALA A 501 2.03 -5.74 -29.19
C ALA A 501 1.20 -6.91 -29.74
N ARG A 502 1.00 -6.98 -31.06
CA ARG A 502 0.26 -8.09 -31.70
C ARG A 502 0.94 -9.44 -31.52
N GLN A 503 2.26 -9.50 -31.74
CA GLN A 503 3.03 -10.73 -31.57
C GLN A 503 3.00 -11.20 -30.11
N ALA A 504 3.14 -10.28 -29.16
CA ALA A 504 3.08 -10.58 -27.73
C ALA A 504 1.68 -11.00 -27.29
N THR A 505 0.61 -10.41 -27.82
CA THR A 505 -0.77 -10.87 -27.57
C THR A 505 -0.98 -12.30 -28.04
N ALA A 506 -0.51 -12.63 -29.24
CA ALA A 506 -0.63 -14.00 -29.78
C ALA A 506 0.25 -15.01 -29.02
N ALA A 507 1.44 -14.60 -28.59
CA ALA A 507 2.38 -15.47 -27.87
C ALA A 507 1.97 -15.69 -26.41
N GLU A 508 1.65 -14.63 -25.68
CA GLU A 508 1.47 -14.65 -24.22
C GLU A 508 0.01 -14.71 -23.78
N GLY A 509 -0.95 -14.50 -24.70
CA GLY A 509 -2.38 -14.46 -24.35
C GLY A 509 -2.76 -13.22 -23.54
N ILE A 510 -1.95 -12.16 -23.61
CA ILE A 510 -2.16 -10.89 -22.91
C ILE A 510 -2.61 -9.86 -23.96
N LEU A 511 -3.86 -9.38 -23.90
CA LEU A 511 -4.38 -8.43 -24.89
C LEU A 511 -3.79 -7.03 -24.71
N MET A 512 -2.65 -6.75 -25.36
CA MET A 512 -1.87 -5.51 -25.16
C MET A 512 -2.38 -4.31 -25.97
N GLY A 513 -2.29 -3.10 -25.41
CA GLY A 513 -2.43 -1.85 -26.17
C GLY A 513 -1.16 -1.45 -26.93
N GLU A 514 -1.22 -0.32 -27.65
CA GLU A 514 -0.11 0.17 -28.48
C GLU A 514 1.12 0.57 -27.64
N SER A 515 0.89 1.27 -26.53
CA SER A 515 1.94 1.69 -25.60
C SER A 515 2.61 0.52 -24.87
N CYS A 516 1.90 -0.59 -24.66
CA CYS A 516 2.48 -1.86 -24.18
C CYS A 516 3.54 -2.38 -25.16
N GLY A 517 3.24 -2.33 -26.45
CA GLY A 517 4.17 -2.74 -27.50
C GLY A 517 5.41 -1.85 -27.57
N THR A 518 5.25 -0.54 -27.37
CA THR A 518 6.38 0.41 -27.29
C THR A 518 7.34 0.03 -26.16
N ALA A 519 6.84 -0.14 -24.94
CA ALA A 519 7.66 -0.51 -23.79
C ALA A 519 8.28 -1.91 -23.96
N LEU A 520 7.50 -2.88 -24.47
CA LEU A 520 7.97 -4.26 -24.65
C LEU A 520 9.04 -4.36 -25.73
N TRP A 521 8.88 -3.68 -26.87
CA TRP A 521 9.89 -3.68 -27.93
C TRP A 521 11.22 -3.13 -27.42
N ALA A 522 11.19 -1.99 -26.70
CA ALA A 522 12.38 -1.41 -26.09
C ALA A 522 13.05 -2.39 -25.11
N ALA A 523 12.27 -3.07 -24.27
CA ALA A 523 12.78 -4.09 -23.34
C ALA A 523 13.40 -5.30 -24.06
N LEU A 524 12.79 -5.78 -25.14
CA LEU A 524 13.30 -6.90 -25.93
C LEU A 524 14.63 -6.56 -26.61
N GLN A 525 14.74 -5.34 -27.18
CA GLN A 525 15.99 -4.88 -27.78
C GLN A 525 17.10 -4.70 -26.73
N LEU A 526 16.80 -4.09 -25.58
CA LEU A 526 17.78 -3.92 -24.51
C LEU A 526 18.24 -5.27 -23.93
N ALA A 527 17.32 -6.20 -23.70
CA ALA A 527 17.64 -7.54 -23.19
C ALA A 527 18.48 -8.35 -24.18
N ARG A 528 18.33 -8.12 -25.50
CA ARG A 528 19.17 -8.73 -26.54
C ARG A 528 20.63 -8.30 -26.38
N ASP A 529 20.85 -7.02 -26.07
CA ASP A 529 22.20 -6.43 -26.02
C ASP A 529 22.87 -6.56 -24.63
N LEU A 530 22.07 -6.66 -23.56
CA LEU A 530 22.55 -6.70 -22.16
C LEU A 530 23.34 -7.98 -21.82
N HIS A 531 23.04 -9.11 -22.48
CA HIS A 531 23.67 -10.43 -22.27
C HIS A 531 23.90 -10.86 -20.80
N ASP A 532 23.06 -10.39 -19.87
CA ASP A 532 23.16 -10.67 -18.44
C ASP A 532 22.04 -11.63 -17.99
N PRO A 533 22.37 -12.90 -17.64
CA PRO A 533 21.39 -13.86 -17.11
C PRO A 533 20.80 -13.49 -15.74
N GLY A 534 21.47 -12.60 -14.99
CA GLY A 534 20.98 -12.08 -13.71
C GLY A 534 19.99 -10.93 -13.85
N ALA A 535 19.84 -10.38 -15.06
CA ALA A 535 18.95 -9.24 -15.29
C ALA A 535 17.48 -9.64 -15.24
N LEU A 536 16.71 -8.86 -14.49
CA LEU A 536 15.25 -8.90 -14.45
C LEU A 536 14.71 -7.56 -14.93
N LEU A 537 14.14 -7.53 -16.13
CA LEU A 537 13.46 -6.38 -16.73
C LEU A 537 11.97 -6.45 -16.40
N VAL A 538 11.47 -5.42 -15.74
CA VAL A 538 10.03 -5.22 -15.52
C VAL A 538 9.53 -4.23 -16.56
N VAL A 539 8.60 -4.67 -17.40
CA VAL A 539 7.97 -3.85 -18.44
C VAL A 539 6.60 -3.43 -17.96
N LEU A 540 6.35 -2.12 -17.89
CA LEU A 540 5.02 -1.61 -17.58
C LEU A 540 4.12 -1.78 -18.81
N LEU A 541 3.01 -2.51 -18.68
CA LEU A 541 2.01 -2.71 -19.75
C LEU A 541 0.79 -1.84 -19.46
N PRO A 542 0.69 -0.61 -20.02
CA PRO A 542 -0.17 0.44 -19.48
C PRO A 542 -1.67 0.17 -19.61
N ASP A 543 -2.13 -0.46 -20.69
CA ASP A 543 -3.56 -0.65 -20.95
C ASP A 543 -3.88 -1.86 -21.82
N SER A 544 -5.18 -2.13 -21.95
CA SER A 544 -5.71 -3.24 -22.72
C SER A 544 -5.86 -2.91 -24.21
N GLY A 545 -5.65 -3.93 -25.05
CA GLY A 545 -5.94 -3.91 -26.48
C GLY A 545 -7.41 -3.62 -26.83
N ARG A 546 -8.33 -3.68 -25.86
CA ARG A 546 -9.77 -3.39 -26.06
C ARG A 546 -10.04 -2.02 -26.69
N ASN A 547 -9.18 -1.03 -26.43
CA ASN A 547 -9.33 0.34 -26.93
C ASN A 547 -8.92 0.46 -28.42
N TYR A 548 -8.29 -0.58 -28.98
CA TYR A 548 -7.60 -0.54 -30.26
C TYR A 548 -8.06 -1.66 -31.21
N LEU A 549 -9.25 -2.22 -30.99
CA LEU A 549 -9.78 -3.31 -31.80
C LEU A 549 -9.96 -2.91 -33.26
N GLY A 550 -10.48 -1.70 -33.52
CA GLY A 550 -10.57 -1.12 -34.87
C GLY A 550 -9.25 -0.57 -35.43
N LYS A 551 -8.16 -0.54 -34.65
CA LYS A 551 -6.86 0.03 -35.02
C LYS A 551 -5.75 -1.03 -35.01
N LEU A 552 -4.94 -1.09 -33.94
CA LEU A 552 -3.88 -2.06 -33.71
C LEU A 552 -4.26 -3.50 -34.10
N TYR A 553 -5.49 -3.94 -33.82
CA TYR A 553 -5.95 -5.31 -34.11
C TYR A 553 -6.69 -5.48 -35.44
N SER A 554 -6.77 -4.42 -36.25
CA SER A 554 -7.30 -4.45 -37.62
C SER A 554 -6.15 -4.50 -38.62
N ASP A 555 -6.04 -5.61 -39.37
CA ASP A 555 -5.04 -5.75 -40.44
C ASP A 555 -5.25 -4.74 -41.57
N ASP A 556 -6.51 -4.38 -41.84
CA ASP A 556 -6.84 -3.39 -42.86
C ASP A 556 -6.39 -2.00 -42.43
N TRP A 557 -6.64 -1.61 -41.17
CA TRP A 557 -6.18 -0.34 -40.64
C TRP A 557 -4.64 -0.25 -40.64
N LEU A 558 -3.92 -1.31 -40.23
CA LEU A 558 -2.46 -1.31 -40.32
C LEU A 558 -1.93 -1.14 -41.75
N ARG A 559 -2.65 -1.65 -42.77
CA ARG A 559 -2.27 -1.46 -44.17
C ARG A 559 -2.56 -0.05 -44.66
N ASP A 560 -3.72 0.49 -44.29
CA ASP A 560 -4.13 1.85 -44.65
C ASP A 560 -3.16 2.89 -44.07
N GLU A 561 -2.67 2.67 -42.85
CA GLU A 561 -1.65 3.50 -42.20
C GLU A 561 -0.20 3.17 -42.62
N GLY A 562 -0.01 2.21 -43.54
CA GLY A 562 1.31 1.84 -44.08
C GLY A 562 2.24 1.08 -43.10
N LEU A 563 1.70 0.56 -42.00
CA LEU A 563 2.44 -0.20 -40.97
C LEU A 563 2.61 -1.68 -41.35
N LEU A 564 1.75 -2.21 -42.21
CA LEU A 564 1.79 -3.59 -42.70
C LEU A 564 1.78 -3.61 -44.23
N GLY A 565 2.67 -4.38 -44.85
CA GLY A 565 2.68 -4.53 -46.31
C GLY A 565 1.39 -5.16 -46.86
N ALA A 566 1.06 -4.84 -48.12
CA ALA A 566 -0.19 -5.32 -48.76
C ALA A 566 -0.36 -6.85 -48.77
N LYS A 567 0.74 -7.61 -48.78
CA LYS A 567 0.77 -9.08 -48.70
C LYS A 567 1.42 -9.60 -47.42
N GLU A 568 1.92 -8.71 -46.57
CA GLU A 568 2.59 -9.08 -45.33
C GLU A 568 1.55 -9.55 -44.31
N GLN A 569 1.93 -10.54 -43.51
CA GLN A 569 1.13 -11.00 -42.39
C GLN A 569 1.82 -10.61 -41.08
N VAL A 570 1.04 -10.26 -40.05
CA VAL A 570 1.59 -9.85 -38.75
C VAL A 570 2.55 -10.90 -38.16
N ARG A 571 2.31 -12.20 -38.40
CA ARG A 571 3.19 -13.29 -37.97
C ARG A 571 4.57 -13.33 -38.64
N GLU A 572 4.75 -12.60 -39.74
CA GLU A 572 6.01 -12.49 -40.48
C GLU A 572 6.92 -11.40 -39.88
N TYR A 573 6.36 -10.51 -39.05
CA TYR A 573 7.16 -9.58 -38.25
C TYR A 573 7.98 -10.33 -37.19
N ASP A 574 9.28 -10.04 -37.15
CA ASP A 574 10.17 -10.53 -36.11
C ASP A 574 10.95 -9.36 -35.52
N TRP A 575 10.62 -9.00 -34.27
CA TRP A 575 11.32 -7.97 -33.51
C TRP A 575 12.84 -8.24 -33.44
N ARG A 576 13.31 -9.49 -33.56
CA ARG A 576 14.74 -9.82 -33.54
C ARG A 576 15.49 -9.29 -34.75
N SER A 577 14.80 -9.12 -35.88
CA SER A 577 15.37 -8.56 -37.11
C SER A 577 15.43 -7.03 -37.11
N THR A 578 14.80 -6.39 -36.14
CA THR A 578 14.79 -4.93 -35.99
C THR A 578 16.03 -4.46 -35.23
N THR A 579 16.37 -3.19 -35.43
CA THR A 579 17.51 -2.53 -34.77
C THR A 579 17.01 -1.63 -33.63
N LEU A 580 17.75 -1.60 -32.52
CA LEU A 580 17.47 -0.67 -31.42
C LEU A 580 17.44 0.76 -31.97
N GLY A 581 16.40 1.51 -31.61
CA GLY A 581 16.24 2.90 -32.03
C GLY A 581 17.30 3.80 -31.40
N ALA A 582 17.24 5.10 -31.72
CA ALA A 582 18.12 6.07 -31.08
C ALA A 582 17.97 5.99 -29.55
N VAL A 583 19.12 5.92 -28.86
CA VAL A 583 19.17 5.94 -27.40
C VAL A 583 19.62 7.31 -26.96
N VAL A 584 18.72 8.06 -26.34
CA VAL A 584 19.07 9.33 -25.68
C VAL A 584 19.51 8.99 -24.26
N GLN A 585 20.83 8.99 -24.03
CA GLN A 585 21.40 8.78 -22.70
C GLN A 585 21.54 10.11 -21.96
N LYS A 586 21.32 10.07 -20.65
CA LYS A 586 21.75 11.16 -19.78
C LYS A 586 23.28 11.22 -19.77
N ASP A 587 23.84 12.37 -20.14
CA ASP A 587 25.27 12.62 -20.02
C ASP A 587 25.62 12.64 -18.51
N ARG A 588 26.30 11.60 -18.01
CA ARG A 588 26.63 11.46 -16.57
C ARG A 588 27.80 12.35 -16.14
N SER A 589 28.30 13.23 -17.01
CA SER A 589 29.34 14.21 -16.72
C SER A 589 28.75 15.59 -16.39
N GLY A 590 28.43 15.81 -15.12
CA GLY A 590 28.04 17.10 -14.56
C GLY A 590 28.28 17.15 -13.07
#